data_AF-A0A1G6JB13-F1
#
_entry.id   AF-A0A1G6JB13-F1
#
_cell.length_a   1.000
_cell.length_b   1.000
_cell.length_c   1.000
_cell.angle_alpha   90.00
_cell.angle_beta   90.00
_cell.angle_gamma   90.00
#
_symmetry.space_group_name_H-M   'P 1'
#
loop_
_entity.id
_entity.type
_entity.pdbx_description
1 polymer ?
#
loop_
_entity_poly.entity_id
_entity_poly.type
_entity_poly.pdbx_seq_one_letter_code
_entity_poly.pdbx_strand_id
1 'polypeptide(L)'
;MTATVPGTGTFAQEWEEWHRQKEAVLASPHGFLAVTALVWLDEQPTAVPGAPGLWSAGEQGVVVTLADGEQLVVDGTPVTGEHVFGHLGLRESVLSTSGDTAVEVAERGGRYVVRLRDPRSPLRLGYPGTPAYPADPRWAVPGRFVAFDAPRPTPVPGVLEGVQHVYDAPGRIEFELEGRQLSLTAFPGHTPGALSVLFSDETSGRTTYAFRSLQLPPPDADGSVLVDLNRAANLPCAYTDLATCPTPPAENRLPLAVEAGEKTPLGRGVGRPTDRGAVLEV
;
A
#
# COMPACT_ATOMS: atom_id res chain seq x y z
N MET A 1 -18.89 -29.61 0.61
CA MET A 1 -20.07 -28.72 0.51
C MET A 1 -19.96 -28.01 -0.83
N THR A 2 -20.99 -28.11 -1.66
CA THR A 2 -20.98 -27.56 -3.02
C THR A 2 -20.97 -26.05 -2.93
N ALA A 3 -19.90 -25.40 -3.42
CA ALA A 3 -19.83 -23.95 -3.50
C ALA A 3 -20.86 -23.46 -4.52
N THR A 4 -21.94 -22.86 -4.04
CA THR A 4 -22.92 -22.17 -4.88
C THR A 4 -22.23 -20.95 -5.47
N VAL A 5 -22.13 -20.89 -6.81
CA VAL A 5 -21.71 -19.68 -7.50
C VAL A 5 -22.73 -18.58 -7.15
N PRO A 6 -22.31 -17.46 -6.51
CA PRO A 6 -23.23 -16.38 -6.21
C PRO A 6 -23.88 -15.91 -7.53
N GLY A 7 -25.19 -15.65 -7.50
CA GLY A 7 -25.86 -15.06 -8.65
C GLY A 7 -25.19 -13.73 -9.03
N THR A 8 -25.24 -13.36 -10.31
CA THR A 8 -24.55 -12.15 -10.81
C THR A 8 -24.91 -10.88 -10.02
N GLY A 9 -26.14 -10.81 -9.51
CA GLY A 9 -26.59 -9.72 -8.62
C GLY A 9 -25.95 -9.70 -7.23
N THR A 10 -25.67 -10.87 -6.63
CA THR A 10 -24.99 -10.93 -5.32
C THR A 10 -23.48 -10.67 -5.47
N PHE A 11 -22.87 -11.15 -6.56
CA PHE A 11 -21.45 -10.88 -6.84
C PHE A 11 -21.16 -9.39 -7.00
N ALA A 12 -21.95 -8.68 -7.81
CA ALA A 12 -21.78 -7.25 -8.02
C ALA A 12 -21.96 -6.46 -6.71
N GLN A 13 -22.96 -6.82 -5.89
CA GLN A 13 -23.20 -6.18 -4.60
C GLN A 13 -22.06 -6.40 -3.59
N GLU A 14 -21.53 -7.62 -3.50
CA GLU A 14 -20.38 -7.94 -2.66
C GLU A 14 -19.13 -7.15 -3.09
N TRP A 15 -18.92 -7.02 -4.40
CA TRP A 15 -17.83 -6.21 -4.94
C TRP A 15 -18.02 -4.72 -4.65
N GLU A 16 -19.23 -4.18 -4.83
CA GLU A 16 -19.54 -2.76 -4.54
C GLU A 16 -19.34 -2.42 -3.06
N GLU A 17 -19.74 -3.30 -2.14
CA GLU A 17 -19.47 -3.13 -0.71
C GLU A 17 -17.97 -3.14 -0.42
N TRP A 18 -17.24 -4.13 -0.94
CA TRP A 18 -15.79 -4.19 -0.80
C TRP A 18 -15.10 -2.91 -1.32
N HIS A 19 -15.47 -2.47 -2.53
CA HIS A 19 -14.88 -1.29 -3.16
C HIS A 19 -15.19 -0.02 -2.33
N ARG A 20 -16.44 0.15 -1.88
CA ARG A 20 -16.82 1.26 -1.01
C ARG A 20 -16.04 1.28 0.30
N GLN A 21 -15.86 0.14 0.96
CA GLN A 21 -15.08 0.07 2.20
C GLN A 21 -13.62 0.46 1.98
N LYS A 22 -13.02 -0.03 0.90
CA LYS A 22 -11.66 0.32 0.51
C LYS A 22 -11.53 1.83 0.25
N GLU A 23 -12.46 2.41 -0.51
CA GLU A 23 -12.50 3.84 -0.80
C GLU A 23 -12.63 4.68 0.48
N ALA A 24 -13.47 4.23 1.43
CA ALA A 24 -13.61 4.88 2.73
C ALA A 24 -12.30 4.86 3.55
N VAL A 25 -11.55 3.75 3.52
CA VAL A 25 -10.23 3.67 4.17
C VAL A 25 -9.23 4.61 3.50
N LEU A 26 -9.16 4.58 2.17
CA LEU A 26 -8.25 5.42 1.38
C LEU A 26 -8.49 6.92 1.63
N ALA A 27 -9.76 7.34 1.67
CA ALA A 27 -10.19 8.73 1.82
C ALA A 27 -10.50 9.14 3.28
N SER A 28 -10.26 8.25 4.26
CA SER A 28 -10.45 8.55 5.68
C SER A 28 -9.62 9.76 6.13
N PRO A 29 -9.95 10.43 7.26
CA PRO A 29 -9.25 11.64 7.70
C PRO A 29 -7.72 11.50 7.76
N HIS A 30 -7.22 10.33 8.16
CA HIS A 30 -5.79 10.01 8.17
C HIS A 30 -5.44 8.89 7.18
N GLY A 31 -6.28 8.68 6.16
CA GLY A 31 -6.03 7.76 5.05
C GLY A 31 -4.88 8.25 4.16
N PHE A 32 -4.51 7.47 3.15
CA PHE A 32 -3.32 7.81 2.37
C PHE A 32 -3.49 9.08 1.53
N LEU A 33 -4.72 9.45 1.13
CA LEU A 33 -4.97 10.71 0.43
C LEU A 33 -4.75 11.94 1.32
N ALA A 34 -4.67 11.76 2.64
CA ALA A 34 -4.33 12.81 3.59
C ALA A 34 -2.83 13.15 3.61
N VAL A 35 -1.96 12.36 2.97
CA VAL A 35 -0.51 12.60 3.01
C VAL A 35 -0.16 13.91 2.30
N THR A 36 0.45 14.85 3.02
CA THR A 36 0.83 16.18 2.52
C THR A 36 2.34 16.43 2.54
N ALA A 37 3.11 15.63 3.29
CA ALA A 37 4.56 15.70 3.31
C ALA A 37 5.18 14.31 3.48
N LEU A 38 6.35 14.13 2.90
CA LEU A 38 7.23 12.97 3.05
C LEU A 38 8.65 13.49 3.27
N VAL A 39 9.27 13.12 4.38
CA VAL A 39 10.65 13.50 4.71
C VAL A 39 11.43 12.26 5.13
N TRP A 40 12.55 12.01 4.45
CA TRP A 40 13.52 11.01 4.82
C TRP A 40 14.39 11.50 5.97
N LEU A 41 14.62 10.63 6.95
CA LEU A 41 15.44 10.94 8.12
C LEU A 41 16.90 10.49 7.92
N ASP A 42 17.78 11.24 8.58
CA ASP A 42 19.18 10.93 8.84
C ASP A 42 19.51 11.37 10.28
N GLU A 43 20.80 11.32 10.65
CA GLU A 43 21.24 11.70 12.01
C GLU A 43 21.04 13.20 12.32
N GLN A 44 20.89 14.06 11.30
CA GLN A 44 20.68 15.49 11.48
C GLN A 44 19.19 15.76 11.72
N PRO A 45 18.81 16.36 12.87
CA PRO A 45 17.42 16.72 13.16
C PRO A 45 16.82 17.62 12.08
N THR A 46 15.63 17.29 11.62
CA THR A 46 14.94 18.02 10.56
C THR A 46 13.46 18.22 10.85
N ALA A 47 12.92 19.37 10.42
CA ALA A 47 11.51 19.64 10.53
C ALA A 47 10.74 18.93 9.41
N VAL A 48 9.58 18.38 9.73
CA VAL A 48 8.62 17.90 8.73
C VAL A 48 7.52 18.95 8.57
N PRO A 49 7.30 19.50 7.35
CA PRO A 49 6.30 20.54 7.15
C PRO A 49 4.93 20.17 7.71
N GLY A 50 4.49 20.92 8.73
CA GLY A 50 3.20 20.75 9.42
C GLY A 50 3.16 19.72 10.55
N ALA A 51 4.23 18.96 10.78
CA ALA A 51 4.36 18.10 11.97
C ALA A 51 5.11 18.85 13.10
N PRO A 52 4.81 18.57 14.38
CA PRO A 52 5.57 19.14 15.49
C PRO A 52 6.97 18.53 15.60
N GLY A 53 7.87 19.26 16.22
CA GLY A 53 9.20 18.79 16.60
C GLY A 53 10.20 18.65 15.46
N LEU A 54 11.43 18.29 15.85
CA LEU A 54 12.52 17.94 14.96
C LEU A 54 12.74 16.43 14.99
N TRP A 55 12.85 15.83 13.82
CA TRP A 55 12.91 14.38 13.62
C TRP A 55 14.30 13.97 13.14
N SER A 56 14.84 12.88 13.67
CA SER A 56 16.10 12.28 13.23
C SER A 56 16.04 10.76 13.34
N ALA A 57 17.00 10.10 12.70
CA ALA A 57 17.22 8.67 12.84
C ALA A 57 18.71 8.38 13.03
N GLY A 58 19.04 7.62 14.07
CA GLY A 58 20.42 7.26 14.41
C GLY A 58 20.51 5.92 15.15
N GLU A 59 21.47 5.80 16.09
CA GLU A 59 21.73 4.55 16.84
C GLU A 59 20.52 4.04 17.63
N GLN A 60 19.65 4.93 18.09
CA GLN A 60 18.44 4.58 18.85
C GLN A 60 17.22 4.37 17.95
N GLY A 61 17.38 4.40 16.62
CA GLY A 61 16.28 4.43 15.67
C GLY A 61 15.70 5.85 15.52
N VAL A 62 14.38 5.96 15.35
CA VAL A 62 13.71 7.24 15.10
C VAL A 62 13.45 7.99 16.40
N VAL A 63 13.80 9.28 16.42
CA VAL A 63 13.61 10.18 17.56
C VAL A 63 12.90 11.45 17.09
N VAL A 64 12.02 11.98 17.94
CA VAL A 64 11.48 13.34 17.81
C VAL A 64 11.80 14.15 19.05
N THR A 65 12.26 15.38 18.86
CA THR A 65 12.41 16.37 19.93
C THR A 65 11.35 17.44 19.76
N LEU A 66 10.38 17.47 20.67
CA LEU A 66 9.27 18.42 20.71
C LEU A 66 9.69 19.67 21.49
N ALA A 67 9.43 20.85 20.94
CA ALA A 67 9.66 22.12 21.60
C ALA A 67 8.63 22.39 22.72
N ASP A 68 8.88 23.42 23.53
CA ASP A 68 7.94 23.83 24.58
C ASP A 68 6.56 24.13 24.01
N GLY A 69 5.54 23.43 24.52
CA GLY A 69 4.16 23.54 24.07
C GLY A 69 3.77 22.62 22.91
N GLU A 70 4.71 21.89 22.32
CA GLU A 70 4.41 20.84 21.34
C GLU A 70 4.12 19.49 22.03
N GLN A 71 3.25 18.71 21.40
CA GLN A 71 2.85 17.39 21.90
C GLN A 71 2.53 16.45 20.74
N LEU A 72 2.86 15.17 20.93
CA LEU A 72 2.31 14.05 20.16
C LEU A 72 1.48 13.13 21.05
N VAL A 73 0.54 12.39 20.46
CA VAL A 73 -0.11 11.25 21.09
C VAL A 73 0.35 10.00 20.38
N VAL A 74 1.08 9.15 21.09
CA VAL A 74 1.62 7.88 20.61
C VAL A 74 0.94 6.76 21.38
N ASP A 75 0.24 5.86 20.67
CA ASP A 75 -0.55 4.78 21.27
C ASP A 75 -1.50 5.25 22.39
N GLY A 76 -2.14 6.41 22.18
CA GLY A 76 -3.06 7.02 23.14
C GLY A 76 -2.39 7.77 24.30
N THR A 77 -1.05 7.80 24.35
CA THR A 77 -0.28 8.46 25.41
C THR A 77 0.30 9.79 24.91
N PRO A 78 -0.02 10.92 25.56
CA PRO A 78 0.66 12.19 25.38
C PRO A 78 2.16 12.10 25.64
N VAL A 79 2.97 12.60 24.72
CA VAL A 79 4.43 12.73 24.86
C VAL A 79 4.86 14.17 24.56
N THR A 80 5.83 14.66 25.33
CA THR A 80 6.44 15.99 25.22
C THR A 80 7.95 15.87 25.37
N GLY A 81 8.71 16.90 24.97
CA GLY A 81 10.17 16.83 24.96
C GLY A 81 10.68 15.77 23.97
N GLU A 82 11.67 14.98 24.38
CA GLU A 82 12.21 13.91 23.54
C GLU A 82 11.35 12.64 23.64
N HIS A 83 11.02 12.05 22.49
CA HIS A 83 10.39 10.74 22.39
C HIS A 83 11.14 9.86 21.39
N VAL A 84 11.41 8.62 21.80
CA VAL A 84 12.13 7.61 21.02
C VAL A 84 11.13 6.57 20.53
N PHE A 85 10.91 6.51 19.21
CA PHE A 85 10.11 5.47 18.57
C PHE A 85 10.88 4.15 18.43
N GLY A 86 12.21 4.21 18.47
CA GLY A 86 13.06 3.04 18.32
C GLY A 86 13.26 2.63 16.87
N HIS A 87 13.74 1.40 16.67
CA HIS A 87 13.86 0.80 15.35
C HIS A 87 12.53 0.17 14.94
N LEU A 88 12.09 0.47 13.72
CA LEU A 88 10.93 -0.17 13.12
C LEU A 88 11.37 -1.34 12.25
N GLY A 89 10.61 -2.43 12.28
CA GLY A 89 10.81 -3.59 11.42
C GLY A 89 10.43 -3.33 9.96
N LEU A 90 10.80 -4.27 9.10
CA LEU A 90 10.49 -4.20 7.67
C LEU A 90 8.98 -4.05 7.44
N ARG A 91 8.58 -3.01 6.68
CA ARG A 91 7.16 -2.65 6.40
C ARG A 91 6.34 -2.21 7.62
N GLU A 92 6.96 -2.02 8.77
CA GLU A 92 6.29 -1.47 9.94
C GLU A 92 6.03 0.03 9.75
N SER A 93 4.97 0.51 10.41
CA SER A 93 4.66 1.93 10.50
C SER A 93 3.96 2.21 11.82
N VAL A 94 4.37 3.27 12.51
CA VAL A 94 3.72 3.80 13.70
C VAL A 94 3.00 5.08 13.32
N LEU A 95 1.74 5.22 13.70
CA LEU A 95 0.95 6.42 13.47
C LEU A 95 0.71 7.12 14.82
N SER A 96 1.18 8.35 14.92
CA SER A 96 0.93 9.25 16.06
C SER A 96 0.02 10.39 15.64
N THR A 97 -0.57 11.13 16.59
CA THR A 97 -1.42 12.29 16.28
C THR A 97 -0.94 13.58 16.94
N SER A 98 -1.21 14.70 16.29
CA SER A 98 -1.02 16.06 16.82
C SER A 98 -2.20 16.94 16.38
N GLY A 99 -3.05 17.31 17.33
CA GLY A 99 -4.34 17.93 17.03
C GLY A 99 -5.16 17.05 16.07
N ASP A 100 -5.58 17.63 14.94
CA ASP A 100 -6.33 16.91 13.90
C ASP A 100 -5.44 16.16 12.90
N THR A 101 -4.12 16.34 12.95
CA THR A 101 -3.18 15.69 12.02
C THR A 101 -2.63 14.39 12.58
N ALA A 102 -2.16 13.52 11.68
CA ALA A 102 -1.41 12.33 12.06
C ALA A 102 0.00 12.35 11.46
N VAL A 103 0.97 11.83 12.21
CA VAL A 103 2.37 11.71 11.78
C VAL A 103 2.73 10.23 11.76
N GLU A 104 3.00 9.72 10.57
CA GLU A 104 3.45 8.35 10.34
C GLU A 104 4.96 8.28 10.34
N VAL A 105 5.53 7.43 11.18
CA VAL A 105 6.93 6.97 11.10
C VAL A 105 6.94 5.60 10.46
N ALA A 106 7.81 5.38 9.49
CA ALA A 106 7.87 4.12 8.76
C ALA A 106 9.30 3.75 8.32
N GLU A 107 9.59 2.45 8.28
CA GLU A 107 10.80 1.90 7.65
C GLU A 107 10.51 1.56 6.19
N ARG A 108 11.34 2.06 5.25
CA ARG A 108 11.21 1.80 3.82
C ARG A 108 12.58 1.57 3.17
N GLY A 109 12.97 0.30 3.06
CA GLY A 109 14.15 -0.09 2.26
C GLY A 109 15.48 0.31 2.91
N GLY A 110 15.59 0.13 4.22
CA GLY A 110 16.75 0.47 5.05
C GLY A 110 16.79 1.93 5.53
N ARG A 111 15.76 2.73 5.22
CA ARG A 111 15.67 4.15 5.58
C ARG A 111 14.38 4.45 6.32
N TYR A 112 14.42 5.42 7.23
CA TYR A 112 13.23 5.90 7.90
C TYR A 112 12.62 7.10 7.19
N VAL A 113 11.30 7.11 7.12
CA VAL A 113 10.51 8.18 6.54
C VAL A 113 9.46 8.64 7.53
N VAL A 114 9.27 9.96 7.60
CA VAL A 114 8.16 10.59 8.30
C VAL A 114 7.19 11.15 7.27
N ARG A 115 5.90 10.85 7.43
CA ARG A 115 4.83 11.36 6.57
C ARG A 115 3.78 12.07 7.42
N LEU A 116 3.50 13.33 7.08
CA LEU A 116 2.36 14.05 7.65
C LEU A 116 1.09 13.66 6.90
N ARG A 117 0.03 13.38 7.64
CA ARG A 117 -1.33 13.13 7.15
C ARG A 117 -2.26 14.22 7.70
N ASP A 118 -2.69 15.13 6.85
CA ASP A 118 -3.63 16.21 7.18
C ASP A 118 -5.02 15.89 6.64
N PRO A 119 -6.07 15.79 7.48
CA PRO A 119 -7.44 15.54 7.02
C PRO A 119 -8.01 16.62 6.11
N ARG A 120 -7.36 17.79 6.05
CA ARG A 120 -7.69 18.92 5.17
C ARG A 120 -6.90 18.90 3.85
N SER A 121 -6.12 17.85 3.59
CA SER A 121 -5.40 17.65 2.32
C SER A 121 -6.33 17.91 1.12
N PRO A 122 -5.96 18.82 0.19
CA PRO A 122 -6.73 19.06 -1.03
C PRO A 122 -6.94 17.79 -1.86
N LEU A 123 -5.94 16.90 -1.89
CA LEU A 123 -6.04 15.60 -2.57
C LEU A 123 -7.16 14.73 -1.96
N ARG A 124 -7.31 14.75 -0.64
CA ARG A 124 -8.38 14.02 0.08
C ARG A 124 -9.74 14.67 -0.13
N LEU A 125 -9.82 16.00 0.03
CA LEU A 125 -11.08 16.74 -0.07
C LEU A 125 -11.65 16.78 -1.48
N GLY A 126 -10.79 16.76 -2.49
CA GLY A 126 -11.16 16.72 -3.90
C GLY A 126 -11.30 15.33 -4.50
N TYR A 127 -11.23 14.26 -3.70
CA TYR A 127 -11.21 12.89 -4.19
C TYR A 127 -12.55 12.47 -4.81
N PRO A 128 -12.63 12.20 -6.13
CA PRO A 128 -13.89 11.87 -6.79
C PRO A 128 -14.26 10.38 -6.69
N GLY A 129 -13.41 9.57 -6.05
CA GLY A 129 -13.47 8.11 -6.11
C GLY A 129 -12.59 7.51 -7.21
N THR A 130 -12.27 6.23 -7.06
CA THR A 130 -11.49 5.47 -8.03
C THR A 130 -12.40 4.80 -9.06
N PRO A 131 -12.19 5.04 -10.37
CA PRO A 131 -12.91 4.29 -11.39
C PRO A 131 -12.45 2.83 -11.38
N ALA A 132 -13.36 1.92 -11.68
CA ALA A 132 -13.09 0.49 -11.82
C ALA A 132 -13.81 -0.09 -13.03
N TYR A 133 -13.36 -1.25 -13.49
CA TYR A 133 -14.15 -2.05 -14.42
C TYR A 133 -15.41 -2.59 -13.73
N PRO A 134 -16.52 -2.79 -14.48
CA PRO A 134 -17.68 -3.51 -13.94
C PRO A 134 -17.24 -4.88 -13.43
N ALA A 135 -17.71 -5.24 -12.23
CA ALA A 135 -17.41 -6.53 -11.63
C ALA A 135 -17.98 -7.66 -12.51
N ASP A 136 -17.13 -8.63 -12.87
CA ASP A 136 -17.48 -9.75 -13.73
C ASP A 136 -16.92 -11.06 -13.13
N PRO A 137 -17.79 -12.04 -12.79
CA PRO A 137 -17.37 -13.32 -12.22
C PRO A 137 -16.33 -14.08 -13.04
N ARG A 138 -16.20 -13.82 -14.36
CA ARG A 138 -15.18 -14.49 -15.20
C ARG A 138 -13.74 -14.21 -14.75
N TRP A 139 -13.53 -13.12 -14.02
CA TRP A 139 -12.23 -12.72 -13.48
C TRP A 139 -11.96 -13.28 -12.08
N ALA A 140 -12.90 -14.04 -11.51
CA ALA A 140 -12.74 -14.79 -10.27
C ALA A 140 -12.55 -16.28 -10.59
N VAL A 141 -11.29 -16.72 -10.63
CA VAL A 141 -10.92 -18.07 -11.05
C VAL A 141 -10.28 -18.88 -9.92
N PRO A 142 -10.50 -20.20 -9.87
CA PRO A 142 -9.78 -21.05 -8.93
C PRO A 142 -8.29 -21.04 -9.24
N GLY A 143 -7.48 -21.03 -8.20
CA GLY A 143 -6.03 -21.18 -8.27
C GLY A 143 -5.53 -22.10 -7.16
N ARG A 144 -4.23 -22.38 -7.20
CA ARG A 144 -3.53 -23.18 -6.21
C ARG A 144 -2.27 -22.45 -5.76
N PHE A 145 -2.12 -22.29 -4.46
CA PHE A 145 -0.88 -21.87 -3.85
C PHE A 145 0.12 -23.03 -3.83
N VAL A 146 1.31 -22.78 -4.38
CA VAL A 146 2.44 -23.70 -4.38
C VAL A 146 3.56 -23.06 -3.60
N ALA A 147 3.77 -23.57 -2.37
CA ALA A 147 4.87 -23.15 -1.52
C ALA A 147 6.22 -23.50 -2.17
N PHE A 148 7.22 -22.65 -1.95
CA PHE A 148 8.61 -22.99 -2.24
C PHE A 148 9.19 -23.84 -1.10
N ASP A 149 10.26 -24.60 -1.39
CA ASP A 149 10.95 -25.42 -0.38
C ASP A 149 11.44 -24.60 0.83
N ALA A 150 11.81 -23.34 0.57
CA ALA A 150 12.07 -22.31 1.55
C ALA A 150 11.64 -20.94 0.97
N PRO A 151 11.27 -19.95 1.81
CA PRO A 151 11.00 -18.59 1.34
C PRO A 151 12.16 -18.05 0.51
N ARG A 152 11.84 -17.42 -0.62
CA ARG A 152 12.82 -16.92 -1.59
C ARG A 152 12.97 -15.40 -1.47
N PRO A 153 14.17 -14.88 -1.17
CA PRO A 153 14.43 -13.45 -1.23
C PRO A 153 14.19 -12.96 -2.66
N THR A 154 13.18 -12.11 -2.82
CA THR A 154 12.75 -11.59 -4.12
C THR A 154 12.91 -10.08 -4.10
N PRO A 155 13.81 -9.52 -4.93
CA PRO A 155 13.95 -8.08 -5.06
C PRO A 155 12.70 -7.47 -5.68
N VAL A 156 12.17 -6.45 -5.01
CA VAL A 156 10.99 -5.70 -5.39
C VAL A 156 11.39 -4.23 -5.37
N PRO A 157 11.69 -3.63 -6.54
CA PRO A 157 12.09 -2.23 -6.61
C PRO A 157 11.02 -1.32 -5.99
N GLY A 158 11.42 -0.21 -5.38
CA GLY A 158 10.49 0.84 -4.98
C GLY A 158 10.19 1.79 -6.14
N VAL A 159 9.05 2.48 -6.08
CA VAL A 159 8.73 3.57 -7.02
C VAL A 159 9.61 4.82 -6.82
N LEU A 160 10.20 4.98 -5.63
CA LEU A 160 11.16 6.04 -5.34
C LEU A 160 12.58 5.54 -5.61
N GLU A 161 13.36 6.35 -6.31
CA GLU A 161 14.75 6.05 -6.64
C GLU A 161 15.58 5.75 -5.37
N GLY A 162 16.38 4.69 -5.42
CA GLY A 162 17.21 4.24 -4.30
C GLY A 162 16.47 3.42 -3.22
N VAL A 163 15.14 3.29 -3.29
CA VAL A 163 14.39 2.39 -2.42
C VAL A 163 14.32 1.01 -3.06
N GLN A 164 14.87 0.00 -2.39
CA GLN A 164 14.69 -1.41 -2.76
C GLN A 164 14.09 -2.16 -1.58
N HIS A 165 13.13 -3.03 -1.88
CA HIS A 165 12.61 -3.98 -0.92
C HIS A 165 13.06 -5.37 -1.33
N VAL A 166 13.47 -6.19 -0.36
CA VAL A 166 13.61 -7.63 -0.57
C VAL A 166 12.53 -8.29 0.26
N TYR A 167 11.63 -9.01 -0.40
CA TYR A 167 10.58 -9.75 0.27
C TYR A 167 10.84 -11.23 0.16
N ASP A 168 10.68 -11.93 1.28
CA ASP A 168 10.73 -13.38 1.31
C ASP A 168 9.41 -13.94 0.79
N ALA A 169 9.40 -14.32 -0.48
CA ALA A 169 8.26 -14.91 -1.14
C ALA A 169 8.08 -16.36 -0.64
N PRO A 170 6.95 -16.72 0.01
CA PRO A 170 6.73 -18.09 0.49
C PRO A 170 6.37 -19.07 -0.63
N GLY A 171 5.96 -18.58 -1.81
CA GLY A 171 5.49 -19.41 -2.90
C GLY A 171 4.90 -18.61 -4.05
N ARG A 172 4.18 -19.29 -4.92
CA ARG A 172 3.46 -18.70 -6.06
C ARG A 172 2.05 -19.23 -6.14
N ILE A 173 1.17 -18.47 -6.77
CA ILE A 173 -0.19 -18.90 -7.10
C ILE A 173 -0.18 -19.33 -8.57
N GLU A 174 -0.66 -20.54 -8.85
CA GLU A 174 -0.87 -21.08 -10.19
C GLU A 174 -2.37 -21.10 -10.48
N PHE A 175 -2.79 -20.61 -11.64
CA PHE A 175 -4.19 -20.51 -12.01
C PHE A 175 -4.36 -20.50 -13.53
N GLU A 176 -5.58 -20.83 -13.99
CA GLU A 176 -5.94 -20.76 -15.40
C GLU A 176 -6.87 -19.57 -15.64
N LEU A 177 -6.56 -18.76 -16.66
CA LEU A 177 -7.40 -17.64 -17.07
C LEU A 177 -7.42 -17.57 -18.60
N GLU A 178 -8.63 -17.53 -19.17
CA GLU A 178 -8.84 -17.54 -20.63
C GLU A 178 -8.07 -18.66 -21.36
N GLY A 179 -8.02 -19.85 -20.76
CA GLY A 179 -7.33 -21.03 -21.32
C GLY A 179 -5.81 -21.00 -21.20
N ARG A 180 -5.24 -20.02 -20.48
CA ARG A 180 -3.79 -19.89 -20.26
C ARG A 180 -3.43 -20.28 -18.82
N GLN A 181 -2.44 -21.14 -18.69
CA GLN A 181 -1.81 -21.42 -17.40
C GLN A 181 -0.89 -20.26 -17.02
N LEU A 182 -1.15 -19.64 -15.88
CA LEU A 182 -0.48 -18.44 -15.39
C LEU A 182 0.05 -18.68 -13.99
N SER A 183 1.03 -17.86 -13.60
CA SER A 183 1.52 -17.87 -12.22
C SER A 183 1.92 -16.47 -11.76
N LEU A 184 1.72 -16.22 -10.47
CA LEU A 184 2.14 -14.99 -9.80
C LEU A 184 2.86 -15.36 -8.50
N THR A 185 4.10 -14.87 -8.33
CA THR A 185 4.83 -14.91 -7.07
C THR A 185 4.05 -14.13 -6.02
N ALA A 186 3.81 -14.76 -4.87
CA ALA A 186 3.07 -14.18 -3.77
C ALA A 186 4.02 -13.76 -2.65
N PHE A 187 3.64 -12.72 -1.90
CA PHE A 187 4.35 -12.19 -0.75
C PHE A 187 3.47 -12.28 0.50
N PRO A 188 4.04 -12.22 1.71
CA PRO A 188 3.25 -12.13 2.93
C PRO A 188 2.33 -10.89 2.93
N GLY A 189 1.05 -11.13 3.23
CA GLY A 189 0.03 -10.11 3.44
C GLY A 189 0.12 -9.46 4.83
N HIS A 190 -0.90 -8.68 5.18
CA HIS A 190 -0.93 -7.96 6.46
C HIS A 190 -1.37 -8.80 7.66
N THR A 191 -2.08 -9.91 7.41
CA THR A 191 -2.53 -10.83 8.47
C THR A 191 -1.80 -12.18 8.34
N PRO A 192 -1.68 -12.95 9.44
CA PRO A 192 -1.00 -14.24 9.41
C PRO A 192 -1.57 -15.17 8.33
N GLY A 193 -0.70 -15.68 7.46
CA GLY A 193 -1.04 -16.60 6.38
C GLY A 193 -1.67 -15.95 5.13
N ALA A 194 -2.16 -14.71 5.22
CA ALA A 194 -2.67 -14.01 4.06
C ALA A 194 -1.53 -13.70 3.06
N LEU A 195 -1.91 -13.55 1.80
CA LEU A 195 -0.97 -13.32 0.71
C LEU A 195 -1.28 -11.99 0.02
N SER A 196 -0.24 -11.36 -0.51
CA SER A 196 -0.32 -10.19 -1.37
C SER A 196 0.44 -10.48 -2.65
N VAL A 197 -0.18 -10.18 -3.78
CA VAL A 197 0.44 -10.25 -5.10
C VAL A 197 0.54 -8.84 -5.64
N LEU A 198 1.72 -8.46 -6.14
CA LEU A 198 1.90 -7.27 -6.98
C LEU A 198 2.01 -7.76 -8.41
N PHE A 199 1.24 -7.19 -9.34
CA PHE A 199 1.31 -7.62 -10.74
C PHE A 199 1.10 -6.44 -11.71
N SER A 200 1.58 -6.65 -12.93
CA SER A 200 1.24 -5.85 -14.10
C SER A 200 0.64 -6.74 -15.18
N ASP A 201 -0.07 -6.14 -16.11
CA ASP A 201 -0.74 -6.82 -17.22
C ASP A 201 -0.81 -5.91 -18.45
N GLU A 202 -1.45 -6.33 -19.54
CA GLU A 202 -1.48 -5.53 -20.76
C GLU A 202 -2.34 -4.25 -20.65
N THR A 203 -3.15 -4.10 -19.60
CA THR A 203 -3.88 -2.85 -19.29
C THR A 203 -3.03 -1.80 -18.57
N SER A 204 -1.91 -2.22 -17.97
CA SER A 204 -1.06 -1.40 -17.10
C SER A 204 -0.47 -0.20 -17.86
N GLY A 205 -0.64 0.99 -17.30
CA GLY A 205 -0.20 2.25 -17.91
C GLY A 205 -1.06 2.71 -19.10
N ARG A 206 -2.15 2.00 -19.42
CA ARG A 206 -3.09 2.34 -20.50
C ARG A 206 -4.46 2.72 -19.95
N THR A 207 -5.08 1.78 -19.27
CA THR A 207 -6.42 1.93 -18.67
C THR A 207 -6.42 1.71 -17.17
N THR A 208 -5.37 1.06 -16.66
CA THR A 208 -5.09 0.84 -15.24
C THR A 208 -3.76 1.51 -14.89
N TYR A 209 -3.52 1.74 -13.60
CA TYR A 209 -2.21 2.24 -13.16
C TYR A 209 -1.10 1.25 -13.55
N ALA A 210 0.17 1.68 -13.50
CA ALA A 210 1.32 0.90 -13.98
C ALA A 210 1.44 -0.51 -13.38
N PHE A 211 0.85 -0.75 -12.21
CA PHE A 211 0.71 -2.05 -11.58
C PHE A 211 -0.38 -1.98 -10.50
N ARG A 212 -0.86 -3.14 -10.06
CA ARG A 212 -1.89 -3.28 -9.03
C ARG A 212 -1.48 -4.33 -8.01
N SER A 213 -2.16 -4.33 -6.87
CA SER A 213 -2.05 -5.40 -5.89
C SER A 213 -3.34 -6.21 -5.80
N LEU A 214 -3.20 -7.49 -5.49
CA LEU A 214 -4.30 -8.37 -5.12
C LEU A 214 -4.01 -8.92 -3.72
N GLN A 215 -4.93 -8.69 -2.79
CA GLN A 215 -4.87 -9.29 -1.46
C GLN A 215 -5.67 -10.60 -1.49
N LEU A 216 -5.08 -11.67 -0.97
CA LEU A 216 -5.71 -12.98 -0.88
C LEU A 216 -5.76 -13.41 0.59
N PRO A 217 -6.87 -14.03 1.04
CA PRO A 217 -6.90 -14.69 2.34
C PRO A 217 -5.88 -15.86 2.38
N PRO A 218 -5.60 -16.41 3.57
CA PRO A 218 -4.80 -17.63 3.66
C PRO A 218 -5.33 -18.73 2.73
N PRO A 219 -4.46 -19.46 2.02
CA PRO A 219 -4.87 -20.64 1.27
C PRO A 219 -5.58 -21.66 2.14
N ASP A 220 -6.49 -22.42 1.54
CA ASP A 220 -7.09 -23.58 2.18
C ASP A 220 -6.03 -24.65 2.48
N ALA A 221 -6.37 -25.62 3.33
CA ALA A 221 -5.42 -26.67 3.76
C ALA A 221 -4.88 -27.53 2.60
N ASP A 222 -5.60 -27.61 1.48
CA ASP A 222 -5.18 -28.29 0.24
C ASP A 222 -4.42 -27.37 -0.74
N GLY A 223 -4.19 -26.12 -0.35
CA GLY A 223 -3.55 -25.08 -1.16
C GLY A 223 -4.51 -24.34 -2.09
N SER A 224 -5.81 -24.61 -2.06
CA SER A 224 -6.78 -23.90 -2.89
C SER A 224 -6.84 -22.41 -2.52
N VAL A 225 -6.95 -21.56 -3.54
CA VAL A 225 -7.16 -20.11 -3.39
C VAL A 225 -8.12 -19.62 -4.48
N LEU A 226 -8.91 -18.60 -4.17
CA LEU A 226 -9.68 -17.87 -5.19
C LEU A 226 -8.86 -16.67 -5.68
N VAL A 227 -8.51 -16.66 -6.96
CA VAL A 227 -7.87 -15.53 -7.62
C VAL A 227 -8.96 -14.63 -8.19
N ASP A 228 -9.37 -13.62 -7.42
CA ASP A 228 -10.37 -12.65 -7.87
C ASP A 228 -9.75 -11.33 -8.32
N LEU A 229 -9.52 -11.21 -9.63
CA LEU A 229 -8.95 -10.03 -10.25
C LEU A 229 -9.91 -8.83 -10.26
N ASN A 230 -11.20 -9.01 -9.96
CA ASN A 230 -12.10 -7.88 -9.71
C ASN A 230 -11.66 -7.09 -8.46
N ARG A 231 -10.95 -7.74 -7.54
CA ARG A 231 -10.43 -7.12 -6.31
C ARG A 231 -8.99 -6.62 -6.46
N ALA A 232 -8.47 -6.55 -7.69
CA ALA A 232 -7.20 -5.91 -7.98
C ALA A 232 -7.30 -4.38 -7.74
N ALA A 233 -6.43 -3.87 -6.89
CA ALA A 233 -6.47 -2.52 -6.34
C ALA A 233 -5.17 -1.75 -6.59
N ASN A 234 -5.30 -0.44 -6.79
CA ASN A 234 -4.18 0.49 -6.85
C ASN A 234 -3.48 0.60 -5.49
N LEU A 235 -2.15 0.68 -5.53
CA LEU A 235 -1.35 1.07 -4.37
C LEU A 235 -1.34 2.60 -4.22
N PRO A 236 -0.96 3.13 -3.04
CA PRO A 236 -0.91 4.56 -2.81
C PRO A 236 -0.17 5.42 -3.85
N CYS A 237 0.87 4.89 -4.50
CA CYS A 237 1.63 5.59 -5.55
C CYS A 237 0.79 5.96 -6.79
N ALA A 238 -0.33 5.28 -7.02
CA ALA A 238 -1.28 5.66 -8.06
C ALA A 238 -1.91 7.03 -7.80
N TYR A 239 -2.01 7.42 -6.53
CA TYR A 239 -2.71 8.62 -6.08
C TYR A 239 -1.78 9.77 -5.71
N THR A 240 -0.51 9.51 -5.39
CA THR A 240 0.43 10.56 -4.97
C THR A 240 1.90 10.15 -5.19
N ASP A 241 2.76 11.14 -5.43
CA ASP A 241 4.23 10.97 -5.39
C ASP A 241 4.77 10.76 -3.97
N LEU A 242 3.98 11.07 -2.94
CA LEU A 242 4.35 10.96 -1.52
C LEU A 242 4.21 9.52 -0.99
N ALA A 243 4.42 8.52 -1.85
CA ALA A 243 4.26 7.11 -1.55
C ALA A 243 5.52 6.31 -1.91
N THR A 244 5.84 5.32 -1.08
CA THR A 244 7.04 4.47 -1.20
C THR A 244 6.63 3.05 -1.58
N CYS A 245 5.83 2.90 -2.64
CA CYS A 245 5.25 1.60 -3.00
C CYS A 245 6.27 0.66 -3.66
N PRO A 246 6.18 -0.66 -3.39
CA PRO A 246 6.91 -1.66 -4.17
C PRO A 246 6.31 -1.85 -5.57
N THR A 247 7.17 -2.09 -6.57
CA THR A 247 6.81 -2.45 -7.95
C THR A 247 6.83 -3.97 -8.12
N PRO A 248 5.93 -4.58 -8.92
CA PRO A 248 5.91 -6.03 -9.09
C PRO A 248 7.24 -6.59 -9.61
N PRO A 249 7.65 -7.82 -9.21
CA PRO A 249 8.78 -8.49 -9.81
C PRO A 249 8.49 -8.81 -11.29
N ALA A 250 9.53 -8.96 -12.10
CA ALA A 250 9.40 -9.08 -13.55
C ALA A 250 8.55 -10.29 -13.97
N GLU A 251 8.62 -11.39 -13.23
CA GLU A 251 7.82 -12.59 -13.45
C GLU A 251 6.32 -12.40 -13.16
N ASN A 252 5.93 -11.38 -12.40
CA ASN A 252 4.52 -11.05 -12.13
C ASN A 252 3.91 -10.13 -13.21
N ARG A 253 4.28 -10.39 -14.47
CA ARG A 253 3.69 -9.73 -15.63
C ARG A 253 2.78 -10.70 -16.38
N LEU A 254 1.48 -10.49 -16.30
CA LEU A 254 0.50 -11.29 -17.02
C LEU A 254 0.51 -10.91 -18.52
N PRO A 255 0.57 -11.88 -19.45
CA PRO A 255 0.64 -11.64 -20.89
C PRO A 255 -0.76 -11.54 -21.52
N LEU A 256 -1.68 -10.84 -20.84
CA LEU A 256 -3.05 -10.60 -21.28
C LEU A 256 -3.61 -9.32 -20.63
N ALA A 257 -4.66 -8.75 -21.20
CA ALA A 257 -5.32 -7.57 -20.65
C ALA A 257 -6.32 -7.97 -19.55
N VAL A 258 -6.04 -7.58 -18.31
CA VAL A 258 -6.95 -7.83 -17.17
C VAL A 258 -7.90 -6.63 -17.02
N GLU A 259 -9.03 -6.69 -17.71
CA GLU A 259 -10.11 -5.70 -17.66
C GLU A 259 -11.05 -5.93 -16.47
N ALA A 260 -10.46 -5.99 -15.28
CA ALA A 260 -11.13 -6.19 -13.98
C ALA A 260 -10.50 -5.29 -12.93
N GLY A 261 -11.22 -4.92 -11.87
CA GLY A 261 -10.67 -4.15 -10.75
C GLY A 261 -10.43 -2.67 -11.04
N GLU A 262 -9.61 -2.02 -10.20
CA GLU A 262 -9.39 -0.58 -10.25
C GLU A 262 -8.65 -0.14 -11.52
N LYS A 263 -9.07 1.00 -12.06
CA LYS A 263 -8.47 1.71 -13.19
C LYS A 263 -7.55 2.83 -12.69
N THR A 264 -6.90 3.53 -13.62
CA THR A 264 -6.10 4.70 -13.28
C THR A 264 -6.95 5.76 -12.56
N PRO A 265 -6.50 6.28 -11.40
CA PRO A 265 -7.20 7.36 -10.70
C PRO A 265 -7.40 8.60 -11.58
N LEU A 266 -8.49 9.34 -11.34
CA LEU A 266 -8.82 10.55 -12.10
C LEU A 266 -7.96 11.77 -11.75
N GLY A 267 -7.26 11.70 -10.62
CA GLY A 267 -6.36 12.73 -10.13
C GLY A 267 -5.22 12.12 -9.32
N ARG A 268 -4.07 12.80 -9.33
CA ARG A 268 -2.86 12.38 -8.63
C ARG A 268 -2.21 13.60 -7.97
N GLY A 269 -1.90 13.50 -6.69
CA GLY A 269 -1.17 14.51 -5.95
C GLY A 269 0.28 14.57 -6.40
N VAL A 270 0.67 15.71 -6.96
CA VAL A 270 2.05 15.94 -7.40
C VAL A 270 2.89 16.34 -6.19
N GLY A 271 4.03 15.68 -6.02
CA GLY A 271 4.98 16.02 -4.98
C GLY A 271 5.99 17.04 -5.49
N ARG A 272 6.04 18.23 -4.90
CA ARG A 272 7.13 19.16 -5.11
C ARG A 272 8.34 18.69 -4.30
N PRO A 273 9.49 18.41 -4.95
CA PRO A 273 10.69 17.95 -4.25
C PRO A 273 11.20 18.96 -3.21
N THR A 274 11.78 18.43 -2.14
CA THR A 274 12.56 19.15 -1.12
C THR A 274 13.91 18.47 -0.96
N ASP A 275 14.83 19.08 -0.22
CA ASP A 275 16.18 18.54 0.01
C ASP A 275 16.17 17.13 0.63
N ARG A 276 15.11 16.78 1.36
CA ARG A 276 14.99 15.51 2.09
C ARG A 276 13.72 14.73 1.76
N GLY A 277 13.01 15.07 0.68
CA GLY A 277 11.77 14.37 0.32
C GLY A 277 10.89 15.20 -0.60
N ALA A 278 9.61 15.32 -0.26
CA ALA A 278 8.65 16.07 -1.04
C ALA A 278 7.46 16.55 -0.20
N VAL A 279 6.79 17.59 -0.68
CA VAL A 279 5.52 18.09 -0.14
C VAL A 279 4.48 18.12 -1.24
N LEU A 280 3.21 17.94 -0.88
CA LEU A 280 2.10 18.00 -1.83
C LEU A 280 2.02 19.40 -2.43
N GLU A 281 2.00 19.48 -3.75
CA GLU A 281 1.74 20.72 -4.48
C GLU A 281 0.23 21.02 -4.42
N VAL A 282 -0.11 22.25 -4.09
CA VAL A 282 -1.49 22.74 -3.90
C VAL A 282 -1.89 23.65 -5.05
#